data_AF-K1TEQ7-F1
#
_entry.id   AF-K1TEQ7-F1
#
_cell.length_a   1.000
_cell.length_b   1.000
_cell.length_c   1.000
_cell.angle_alpha   90.00
_cell.angle_beta   90.00
_cell.angle_gamma   90.00
#
_symmetry.space_group_name_H-M   'P 1'
#
loop_
_entity.id
_entity.type
_entity.pdbx_description
1 polymer ?
#
loop_
_entity_poly.entity_id
_entity_poly.type
_entity_poly.pdbx_seq_one_letter_code
_entity_poly.pdbx_strand_id
1 'polypeptide(L)'
;MMLVAAGLMTGCGKDSEETPTKPEDPGDPIPPVTTTYEIGDYYENGFVKGIVIYIDSEGKSGTVVSLDETEAVWSYKYEEPMASFPQTGRYNTDCVYNMEGWRENYPGFLWCSEKDVMGVKNWYVPDQRELGLLYEAYSGVRGGGSLSDDKIRKNKQQFNDTLKEKGGVP
;
A
#
# COMPACT_ATOMS: atom_id res chain seq x y z
N MET A 1 11.28 -10.41 15.32
CA MET A 1 11.29 -10.24 13.85
C MET A 1 9.86 -10.03 13.40
N MET A 2 9.57 -8.93 12.70
CA MET A 2 8.25 -8.67 12.11
C MET A 2 8.49 -8.05 10.72
N LEU A 3 7.74 -8.53 9.73
CA LEU A 3 7.73 -7.97 8.38
C LEU A 3 6.92 -6.66 8.41
N VAL A 4 7.52 -5.59 7.91
CA VAL A 4 6.88 -4.28 7.82
C VAL A 4 6.56 -4.01 6.35
N ALA A 5 5.28 -3.87 6.06
CA ALA A 5 4.77 -3.38 4.79
C ALA A 5 4.27 -1.96 4.99
N ALA A 6 4.33 -1.09 3.97
CA ALA A 6 3.79 0.25 4.07
C ALA A 6 2.47 0.35 3.30
N GLY A 7 1.45 1.01 3.87
CA GLY A 7 0.16 1.29 3.24
C GLY A 7 0.05 2.76 2.79
N LEU A 8 -0.70 3.03 1.72
CA LEU A 8 -1.01 4.40 1.28
C LEU A 8 -2.45 4.52 0.74
N MET A 9 -3.23 5.46 1.28
CA MET A 9 -4.52 5.91 0.73
C MET A 9 -4.31 6.86 -0.45
N THR A 10 -4.71 6.47 -1.65
CA THR A 10 -4.66 7.35 -2.83
C THR A 10 -6.06 7.62 -3.39
N GLY A 11 -6.26 8.85 -3.88
CA GLY A 11 -7.38 9.17 -4.76
C GLY A 11 -7.04 8.79 -6.20
N CYS A 12 -7.97 8.15 -6.90
CA CYS A 12 -7.82 7.85 -8.32
C CYS A 12 -7.91 9.14 -9.16
N GLY A 13 -6.75 9.69 -9.51
CA GLY A 13 -6.61 10.74 -10.52
C GLY A 13 -5.15 10.85 -10.90
N LYS A 14 -4.80 10.45 -12.12
CA LYS A 14 -3.47 10.62 -12.70
C LYS A 14 -3.56 11.74 -13.74
N ASP A 15 -2.89 12.86 -13.48
CA ASP A 15 -2.60 13.84 -14.51
C ASP A 15 -1.57 13.21 -15.45
N SER A 16 -1.97 13.00 -16.71
CA SER A 16 -1.11 12.41 -17.74
C SER A 16 -0.18 13.47 -18.32
N GLU A 17 1.12 13.30 -18.10
CA GLU A 17 2.18 14.04 -18.78
C GLU A 17 2.51 13.31 -20.09
N GLU A 18 2.01 13.81 -21.23
CA GLU A 18 2.51 13.43 -22.56
C GLU A 18 2.87 14.69 -23.38
N THR A 19 4.08 14.69 -23.91
CA THR A 19 4.66 15.72 -24.80
C THR A 19 4.12 15.54 -26.23
N PRO A 20 3.88 16.60 -27.01
CA PRO A 20 2.79 16.62 -27.99
C PRO A 20 3.18 16.07 -29.36
N THR A 21 2.38 15.15 -29.89
CA THR A 21 2.27 14.87 -31.32
C THR A 21 1.05 15.59 -31.92
N LYS A 22 1.26 16.09 -33.14
CA LYS A 22 0.45 17.01 -33.97
C LYS A 22 -1.05 16.64 -34.08
N PRO A 23 -1.98 17.62 -34.25
CA PRO A 23 -3.40 17.45 -33.96
C PRO A 23 -4.17 16.74 -35.08
N GLU A 24 -5.01 15.78 -34.68
CA GLU A 24 -6.13 15.28 -35.47
C GLU A 24 -7.43 16.03 -35.08
N ASP A 25 -8.32 16.15 -36.06
CA ASP A 25 -9.55 16.95 -36.17
C ASP A 25 -10.51 16.92 -34.94
N PRO A 26 -11.18 18.03 -34.55
CA PRO A 26 -11.94 18.13 -33.31
C PRO A 26 -13.37 17.61 -33.53
N GLY A 27 -13.55 16.29 -33.40
CA GLY A 27 -14.84 15.64 -33.66
C GLY A 27 -15.52 15.03 -32.44
N ASP A 28 -14.78 14.30 -31.62
CA ASP A 28 -15.36 13.50 -30.54
C ASP A 28 -14.62 13.73 -29.22
N PRO A 29 -15.33 13.94 -28.09
CA PRO A 29 -14.69 13.93 -26.78
C PRO A 29 -14.06 12.55 -26.60
N ILE A 30 -12.74 12.50 -26.41
CA ILE A 30 -12.07 11.28 -25.92
C ILE A 30 -12.78 10.93 -24.60
N PRO A 31 -13.47 9.78 -24.51
CA PRO A 31 -14.14 9.41 -23.27
C PRO A 31 -13.06 9.35 -22.18
N PRO A 32 -13.30 9.93 -20.99
CA PRO A 32 -12.33 9.86 -19.91
C PRO A 32 -11.99 8.39 -19.67
N VAL A 33 -10.71 8.03 -19.77
CA VAL A 33 -10.24 6.69 -19.43
C VAL A 33 -10.41 6.54 -17.93
N THR A 34 -11.55 5.98 -17.50
CA THR A 34 -11.77 5.58 -16.11
C THR A 34 -11.10 4.22 -15.92
N THR A 35 -9.79 4.21 -15.66
CA THR A 35 -9.13 2.99 -15.20
C THR A 35 -9.67 2.64 -13.82
N THR A 36 -10.45 1.57 -13.73
CA THR A 36 -10.85 0.98 -12.46
C THR A 36 -9.79 -0.03 -12.04
N TYR A 37 -9.22 0.13 -10.85
CA TYR A 37 -8.31 -0.86 -10.27
C TYR A 37 -9.08 -2.05 -9.70
N GLU A 38 -8.46 -3.22 -9.68
CA GLU A 38 -8.87 -4.41 -8.95
C GLU A 38 -7.84 -4.76 -7.86
N ILE A 39 -8.24 -5.56 -6.87
CA ILE A 39 -7.32 -6.07 -5.85
C ILE A 39 -6.27 -6.96 -6.53
N GLY A 40 -4.99 -6.71 -6.25
CA GLY A 40 -3.86 -7.38 -6.87
C GLY A 40 -3.27 -6.62 -8.06
N ASP A 41 -3.92 -5.55 -8.53
CA ASP A 41 -3.38 -4.72 -9.59
C ASP A 41 -2.17 -3.91 -9.12
N TYR A 42 -1.27 -3.64 -10.07
CA TYR A 42 -0.22 -2.65 -9.88
C TYR A 42 -0.79 -1.23 -9.98
N TYR A 43 -0.59 -0.45 -8.92
CA TYR A 43 -0.89 0.96 -8.87
C TYR A 43 0.38 1.78 -9.09
N GLU A 44 0.26 2.81 -9.93
CA GLU A 44 1.28 3.83 -10.10
C GLU A 44 0.60 5.18 -10.25
N ASN A 45 0.91 6.15 -9.38
CA ASN A 45 0.53 7.54 -9.52
C ASN A 45 1.66 8.45 -9.00
N GLY A 46 2.36 9.12 -9.93
CA GLY A 46 3.59 9.83 -9.61
C GLY A 46 4.61 8.91 -8.94
N PHE A 47 5.00 9.26 -7.70
CA PHE A 47 5.97 8.48 -6.91
C PHE A 47 5.34 7.35 -6.09
N VAL A 48 4.01 7.23 -6.10
CA VAL A 48 3.30 6.17 -5.39
C VAL A 48 3.25 4.94 -6.27
N LYS A 49 3.92 3.87 -5.85
CA LYS A 49 3.97 2.60 -6.56
C LYS A 49 3.70 1.47 -5.56
N GLY A 50 2.78 0.57 -5.90
CA GLY A 50 2.41 -0.53 -5.00
C GLY A 50 1.39 -1.48 -5.61
N ILE A 51 1.03 -2.51 -4.85
CA ILE A 51 -0.05 -3.44 -5.23
C ILE A 51 -1.32 -3.05 -4.49
N VAL A 52 -2.45 -2.95 -5.20
CA VAL A 52 -3.75 -2.63 -4.60
C VAL A 52 -4.20 -3.79 -3.70
N ILE A 53 -4.43 -3.52 -2.42
CA ILE A 53 -4.88 -4.52 -1.44
C ILE A 53 -6.30 -4.26 -0.92
N TYR A 54 -6.80 -3.04 -1.13
CA TYR A 54 -8.13 -2.63 -0.72
C TYR A 54 -8.64 -1.53 -1.63
N ILE A 55 -9.94 -1.57 -1.89
CA ILE A 55 -10.69 -0.54 -2.61
C ILE A 55 -11.94 -0.26 -1.78
N ASP A 56 -12.25 1.01 -1.57
CA ASP A 56 -13.46 1.40 -0.87
C ASP A 56 -14.73 0.99 -1.63
N SER A 57 -15.87 1.02 -0.94
CA SER A 57 -17.15 0.61 -1.53
C SER A 57 -17.60 1.48 -2.71
N GLU A 58 -17.05 2.67 -2.87
CA GLU A 58 -17.39 3.61 -3.95
C GLU A 58 -16.41 3.50 -5.14
N GLY A 59 -15.33 2.73 -5.00
CA GLY A 59 -14.25 2.64 -5.98
C GLY A 59 -13.41 3.92 -6.11
N LYS A 60 -13.49 4.85 -5.15
CA LYS A 60 -12.89 6.19 -5.26
C LYS A 60 -11.52 6.32 -4.60
N SER A 61 -11.31 5.53 -3.55
CA SER A 61 -10.04 5.42 -2.83
C SER A 61 -9.71 3.96 -2.55
N GLY A 62 -8.44 3.70 -2.27
CA GLY A 62 -7.96 2.37 -1.94
C GLY A 62 -6.63 2.43 -1.21
N THR A 63 -6.20 1.26 -0.74
CA THR A 63 -4.90 1.08 -0.08
C THR A 63 -3.99 0.27 -0.99
N VAL A 64 -2.77 0.75 -1.16
CA VAL A 64 -1.70 0.01 -1.84
C VAL A 64 -0.65 -0.44 -0.82
N VAL A 65 -0.03 -1.59 -1.05
CA VAL A 65 1.13 -2.08 -0.30
C VAL A 65 2.42 -1.83 -1.07
N SER A 66 3.51 -1.50 -0.36
CA SER A 66 4.83 -1.28 -0.94
C SER A 66 5.34 -2.48 -1.76
N LEU A 67 6.16 -2.20 -2.78
CA LEU A 67 6.76 -3.24 -3.63
C LEU A 67 7.90 -4.00 -2.95
N ASP A 68 8.44 -3.42 -1.88
CA ASP A 68 9.51 -3.95 -1.07
C ASP A 68 9.06 -4.09 0.39
N GLU A 69 9.76 -4.94 1.11
CA GLU A 69 9.58 -5.17 2.54
C GLU A 69 10.92 -5.05 3.26
N THR A 70 10.85 -4.89 4.58
CA THR A 70 12.02 -4.99 5.44
C THR A 70 11.71 -5.81 6.67
N GLU A 71 12.77 -6.44 7.17
CA GLU A 71 12.79 -6.99 8.51
C GLU A 71 13.46 -5.99 9.45
N ALA A 72 12.75 -5.57 10.50
CA ALA A 72 13.23 -4.53 11.40
C ALA A 72 12.90 -4.84 12.87
N VAL A 73 13.66 -4.23 13.77
CA VAL A 73 13.30 -4.20 15.20
C VAL A 73 12.07 -3.30 15.37
N TRP A 74 11.08 -3.79 16.12
CA TRP A 74 9.85 -3.05 16.38
C TRP A 74 10.10 -1.79 17.23
N SER A 75 10.81 -1.97 18.35
CA SER A 75 11.20 -0.89 19.25
C SER A 75 12.43 -1.29 20.09
N TYR A 76 13.32 -0.34 20.37
CA TYR A 76 14.38 -0.48 21.38
C TYR A 76 13.95 -0.03 22.78
N LYS A 77 12.76 0.56 22.91
CA LYS A 77 12.20 1.05 24.18
C LYS A 77 10.88 0.36 24.52
N TYR A 78 10.56 0.35 25.81
CA TYR A 78 9.24 -0.03 26.30
C TYR A 78 8.41 1.23 26.55
N GLU A 79 7.62 1.62 25.55
CA GLU A 79 6.76 2.81 25.55
C GLU A 79 5.41 2.46 24.92
N GLU A 80 4.36 3.21 25.27
CA GLU A 80 2.99 3.03 24.75
C GLU A 80 2.56 4.23 23.89
N PRO A 81 3.00 4.33 22.62
CA PRO A 81 2.69 5.47 21.75
C PRO A 81 1.19 5.72 21.59
N MET A 82 0.38 4.65 21.67
CA MET A 82 -1.08 4.71 21.50
C MET A 82 -1.83 4.77 22.84
N ALA A 83 -1.15 4.86 23.98
CA ALA A 83 -1.74 4.83 25.32
C ALA A 83 -2.75 3.67 25.51
N SER A 84 -2.41 2.48 25.02
CA SER A 84 -3.29 1.29 25.01
C SER A 84 -4.57 1.37 24.15
N PHE A 85 -4.71 2.38 23.27
CA PHE A 85 -5.83 2.54 22.34
C PHE A 85 -5.38 2.57 20.87
N PRO A 86 -4.93 1.44 20.29
CA PRO A 86 -4.59 1.37 18.88
C PRO A 86 -5.83 1.58 18.00
N GLN A 87 -5.65 2.27 16.87
CA GLN A 87 -6.68 2.50 15.85
C GLN A 87 -6.16 2.04 14.47
N THR A 88 -6.28 2.88 13.44
CA THR A 88 -5.77 2.64 12.08
C THR A 88 -4.24 2.62 12.04
N GLY A 89 -3.65 1.95 11.04
CA GLY A 89 -2.20 1.93 10.87
C GLY A 89 -1.62 3.33 10.74
N ARG A 90 -2.34 4.21 10.03
CA ARG A 90 -2.01 5.63 9.94
C ARG A 90 -2.00 6.32 11.31
N TYR A 91 -3.07 6.21 12.09
CA TYR A 91 -3.12 6.81 13.43
C TYR A 91 -2.01 6.28 14.33
N ASN A 92 -1.80 4.96 14.35
CA ASN A 92 -0.77 4.33 15.17
C ASN A 92 0.65 4.78 14.76
N THR A 93 0.90 4.91 13.46
CA THR A 93 2.15 5.43 12.91
C THR A 93 2.37 6.89 13.31
N ASP A 94 1.34 7.74 13.21
CA ASP A 94 1.41 9.14 13.60
C ASP A 94 1.68 9.28 15.12
N CYS A 95 1.10 8.42 15.96
CA CYS A 95 1.43 8.35 17.39
C CYS A 95 2.92 8.10 17.63
N VAL A 96 3.53 7.17 16.89
CA VAL A 96 4.98 6.91 16.99
C VAL A 96 5.79 8.12 16.53
N TYR A 97 5.43 8.71 15.39
CA TYR A 97 6.13 9.87 14.84
C TYR A 97 6.09 11.12 15.72
N ASN A 98 5.13 11.21 16.65
CA ASN A 98 5.00 12.30 17.61
C ASN A 98 5.85 12.13 18.88
N MET A 99 6.51 10.98 19.08
CA MET A 99 7.37 10.76 20.25
C MET A 99 8.77 11.34 20.06
N GLU A 100 9.39 11.78 21.15
CA GLU A 100 10.78 12.22 21.12
C GLU A 100 11.73 11.04 20.86
N GLY A 101 12.63 11.20 19.88
CA GLY A 101 13.63 10.17 19.54
C GLY A 101 13.07 8.94 18.84
N TRP A 102 11.90 9.03 18.18
CA TRP A 102 11.29 7.86 17.53
C TRP A 102 12.16 7.27 16.42
N ARG A 103 12.92 8.09 15.69
CA ARG A 103 13.76 7.64 14.57
C ARG A 103 14.85 6.66 15.02
N GLU A 104 15.43 6.91 16.19
CA GLU A 104 16.48 6.08 16.77
C GLU A 104 15.92 4.82 17.42
N ASN A 105 14.65 4.83 17.84
CA ASN A 105 14.06 3.78 18.66
C ASN A 105 13.11 2.85 17.90
N TYR A 106 12.61 3.25 16.72
CA TYR A 106 11.62 2.51 15.95
C TYR A 106 12.06 2.31 14.48
N PRO A 107 13.04 1.42 14.22
CA PRO A 107 13.63 1.24 12.88
C PRO A 107 12.62 0.90 11.76
N GLY A 108 11.60 0.08 12.05
CA GLY A 108 10.57 -0.24 11.05
C GLY A 108 9.73 0.98 10.64
N PHE A 109 9.46 1.87 11.59
CA PHE A 109 8.75 3.13 11.35
C PHE A 109 9.67 4.13 10.61
N LEU A 110 10.97 4.14 10.91
CA LEU A 110 11.95 4.93 10.16
C LEU A 110 11.97 4.52 8.68
N TRP A 111 12.14 3.22 8.40
CA TRP A 111 12.11 2.71 7.02
C TRP A 111 10.81 3.08 6.29
N CYS A 112 9.67 2.97 6.98
CA CYS A 112 8.38 3.38 6.43
C CYS A 112 8.37 4.88 6.07
N SER A 113 8.87 5.74 6.96
CA SER A 113 8.94 7.19 6.72
C SER A 113 9.90 7.59 5.59
N GLU A 114 10.95 6.81 5.36
CA GLU A 114 11.94 7.08 4.29
C GLU A 114 11.37 6.82 2.89
N LYS A 115 10.22 6.16 2.79
CA LYS A 115 9.48 6.00 1.52
C LYS A 115 8.75 7.26 1.09
N ASP A 116 8.53 8.21 1.99
CA ASP A 116 7.92 9.49 1.65
C ASP A 116 8.90 10.32 0.79
N VAL A 117 8.55 10.56 -0.47
CA VAL A 117 9.38 11.27 -1.44
C VAL A 117 8.64 12.44 -2.08
N MET A 118 9.34 13.54 -2.32
CA MET A 118 8.86 14.69 -3.12
C MET A 118 7.44 15.20 -2.76
N GLY A 119 7.08 15.17 -1.48
CA GLY A 119 5.79 15.65 -0.98
C GLY A 119 4.69 14.59 -0.86
N VAL A 120 4.93 13.36 -1.31
CA VAL A 120 4.10 12.20 -0.96
C VAL A 120 4.39 11.87 0.51
N LYS A 121 3.49 12.26 1.40
CA LYS A 121 3.59 12.05 2.85
C LYS A 121 2.47 11.15 3.36
N ASN A 122 2.52 9.85 3.10
CA ASN A 122 1.39 9.01 3.46
C ASN A 122 1.72 7.52 3.56
N TRP A 123 2.99 7.09 3.53
CA TRP A 123 3.33 5.71 3.87
C TRP A 123 3.22 5.50 5.39
N TYR A 124 2.54 4.42 5.80
CA TYR A 124 2.37 4.08 7.21
C TYR A 124 2.48 2.57 7.44
N VAL A 125 2.79 2.18 8.68
CA VAL A 125 2.80 0.77 9.11
C VAL A 125 1.36 0.31 9.35
N PRO A 126 0.87 -0.78 8.71
CA PRO A 126 -0.52 -1.20 8.77
C PRO A 126 -0.95 -1.64 10.17
N ASP A 127 -2.22 -1.41 10.52
CA ASP A 127 -2.86 -2.06 11.67
C ASP A 127 -3.16 -3.55 11.39
N GLN A 128 -3.71 -4.23 12.41
CA GLN A 128 -4.06 -5.65 12.29
C GLN A 128 -5.13 -5.92 11.22
N ARG A 129 -6.11 -5.02 11.02
CA ARG A 129 -7.13 -5.19 9.97
C ARG A 129 -6.52 -5.00 8.60
N GLU A 130 -5.64 -4.01 8.43
CA GLU A 130 -4.96 -3.72 7.17
C GLU A 130 -4.01 -4.86 6.77
N LEU A 131 -3.31 -5.47 7.74
CA LEU A 131 -2.60 -6.73 7.53
C LEU A 131 -3.54 -7.88 7.13
N GLY A 132 -4.74 -7.91 7.70
CA GLY A 132 -5.81 -8.82 7.27
C GLY A 132 -6.15 -8.63 5.79
N LEU A 133 -6.40 -7.40 5.35
CA LEU A 133 -6.69 -7.06 3.94
C LEU A 133 -5.55 -7.47 3.01
N LEU A 134 -4.30 -7.23 3.41
CA LEU A 134 -3.13 -7.72 2.67
C LEU A 134 -3.14 -9.25 2.55
N TYR A 135 -3.45 -9.97 3.64
CA TYR A 135 -3.57 -11.43 3.59
C TYR A 135 -4.71 -11.88 2.66
N GLU A 136 -5.85 -11.20 2.66
CA GLU A 136 -6.96 -11.50 1.74
C GLU A 136 -6.55 -11.26 0.29
N ALA A 137 -5.87 -10.15 0.00
CA ALA A 137 -5.35 -9.85 -1.33
C ALA A 137 -4.30 -10.89 -1.79
N TYR A 138 -3.41 -11.30 -0.88
CA TYR A 138 -2.34 -12.26 -1.16
C TYR A 138 -2.85 -13.69 -1.34
N SER A 139 -3.80 -14.14 -0.51
CA SER A 139 -4.26 -15.53 -0.48
C SER A 139 -5.60 -15.76 -1.18
N GLY A 140 -6.39 -14.71 -1.39
CA GLY A 140 -7.80 -14.77 -1.78
C GLY A 140 -8.76 -15.25 -0.68
N VAL A 141 -8.26 -15.54 0.52
CA VAL A 141 -9.09 -16.01 1.64
C VAL A 141 -9.70 -14.81 2.36
N ARG A 142 -11.01 -14.62 2.24
CA ARG A 142 -11.73 -13.49 2.84
C ARG A 142 -12.36 -13.84 4.19
N GLY A 143 -12.19 -12.98 5.19
CA GLY A 143 -12.97 -12.99 6.44
C GLY A 143 -13.01 -14.31 7.21
N GLY A 144 -11.93 -15.11 7.16
CA GLY A 144 -11.89 -16.43 7.79
C GLY A 144 -12.59 -17.55 7.00
N GLY A 145 -12.90 -17.31 5.72
CA GLY A 145 -13.34 -18.34 4.79
C GLY A 145 -12.26 -19.39 4.52
N SER A 146 -12.59 -20.37 3.67
CA SER A 146 -11.65 -21.42 3.27
C SER A 146 -11.63 -21.56 1.75
N LEU A 147 -10.42 -21.67 1.19
CA LEU A 147 -10.16 -22.04 -0.19
C LEU A 147 -9.33 -23.32 -0.17
N SER A 148 -9.35 -24.09 -1.27
CA SER A 148 -8.44 -25.21 -1.41
C SER A 148 -6.99 -24.71 -1.45
N ASP A 149 -6.06 -25.53 -0.96
CA ASP A 149 -4.63 -25.21 -0.96
C ASP A 149 -4.11 -24.85 -2.36
N ASP A 150 -4.62 -25.51 -3.40
CA ASP A 150 -4.30 -25.19 -4.79
C ASP A 150 -4.74 -23.80 -5.22
N LYS A 151 -5.93 -23.35 -4.77
CA LYS A 151 -6.42 -21.99 -5.06
C LYS A 151 -5.58 -20.96 -4.30
N ILE A 152 -5.30 -21.21 -3.02
CA ILE A 152 -4.44 -20.33 -2.21
C ILE A 152 -3.05 -20.21 -2.84
N ARG A 153 -2.46 -21.33 -3.25
CA ARG A 153 -1.15 -21.36 -3.92
C ARG A 153 -1.17 -20.56 -5.22
N LYS A 154 -2.22 -20.72 -6.04
CA LYS A 154 -2.36 -19.96 -7.29
C LYS A 154 -2.48 -18.45 -7.04
N ASN A 155 -3.28 -18.04 -6.07
CA ASN A 155 -3.47 -16.62 -5.73
C ASN A 155 -2.15 -15.99 -5.23
N LYS A 156 -1.46 -16.67 -4.32
CA LYS A 156 -0.14 -16.22 -3.83
C LYS A 156 0.87 -16.11 -4.96
N GLN A 157 0.89 -17.09 -5.86
CA GLN A 157 1.78 -17.08 -7.02
C GLN A 157 1.49 -15.88 -7.92
N GLN A 158 0.22 -15.62 -8.23
CA GLN A 158 -0.19 -14.48 -9.04
C GLN A 158 0.22 -13.14 -8.40
N PHE A 159 -0.01 -12.97 -7.10
CA PHE A 159 0.41 -11.77 -6.37
C PHE A 159 1.92 -11.56 -6.44
N ASN A 160 2.70 -12.62 -6.18
CA ASN A 160 4.16 -12.58 -6.23
C ASN A 160 4.71 -12.35 -7.63
N ASP A 161 4.04 -12.87 -8.66
CA ASP A 161 4.41 -12.65 -10.05
C ASP A 161 4.20 -11.18 -10.44
N THR A 162 3.05 -10.59 -10.07
CA THR A 162 2.82 -9.15 -10.27
C THR A 162 3.88 -8.31 -9.55
N LEU A 163 4.20 -8.65 -8.29
CA LEU A 163 5.22 -7.95 -7.52
C LEU A 163 6.59 -7.99 -8.21
N LYS A 164 7.03 -9.19 -8.65
CA LYS A 164 8.30 -9.39 -9.36
C LYS A 164 8.35 -8.67 -10.70
N GLU A 165 7.28 -8.73 -11.48
CA GLU A 165 7.19 -8.07 -12.79
C GLU A 165 7.42 -6.55 -12.65
N LYS A 166 7.00 -5.96 -11.53
CA LYS A 166 7.15 -4.53 -11.24
C LYS A 166 8.40 -4.18 -10.43
N GLY A 167 9.34 -5.12 -10.31
CA GLY A 167 10.64 -4.91 -9.67
C GLY A 167 10.63 -4.99 -8.14
N GLY A 168 9.53 -5.49 -7.55
CA GLY A 168 9.46 -5.80 -6.13
C GLY A 168 10.08 -7.15 -5.77
N VAL A 169 10.19 -7.40 -4.47
CA VAL A 169 10.76 -8.63 -3.91
C VAL A 169 9.72 -9.29 -2.99
N PRO A 170 9.16 -10.45 -3.38
CA PRO A 170 8.21 -11.22 -2.55
C PRO A 170 8.89 -12.13 -1.53
#